data_AF-A0A7G1IM41-F1
#
_entry.id   AF-A0A7G1IM41-F1
#
_cell.length_a   1.000
_cell.length_b   1.000
_cell.length_c   1.000
_cell.angle_alpha   90.00
_cell.angle_beta   90.00
_cell.angle_gamma   90.00
#
_symmetry.space_group_name_H-M   'P 1'
#
loop_
_entity.id
_entity.type
_entity.pdbx_description
1 polymer ?
#
loop_
_entity_poly.entity_id
_entity_poly.type
_entity_poly.pdbx_seq_one_letter_code
_entity_poly.pdbx_strand_id
1 'polypeptide(L)'
;MGSSSREEVVAAFDALQATLSRLQELSFDALTTPERLALLERCETARRQLPSIEHALVNQLAEQASEEELGGRLPAALANRLRITRGEAGRRVGEAADLGPRRALTGEPLPAQLTATAAAQLEGRIGRPRCG
;
A
#
# COMPACT_ATOMS: atom_id res chain seq x y z
N MET A 1 11.94 -16.35 3.74
CA MET A 1 10.93 -16.23 2.66
C MET A 1 11.69 -15.97 1.37
N GLY A 2 11.51 -16.82 0.36
CA GLY A 2 12.28 -16.72 -0.90
C GLY A 2 11.99 -15.40 -1.62
N SER A 3 12.96 -14.91 -2.41
CA SER A 3 12.73 -13.76 -3.29
C SER A 3 11.64 -14.13 -4.29
N SER A 4 10.56 -13.33 -4.35
CA SER A 4 9.57 -13.46 -5.42
C SER A 4 10.22 -13.10 -6.77
N SER A 5 9.83 -13.80 -7.83
CA SER A 5 10.26 -13.43 -9.18
C SER A 5 9.54 -12.16 -9.65
N ARG A 6 10.07 -11.50 -10.68
CA ARG A 6 9.40 -10.35 -11.31
C ARG A 6 8.04 -10.78 -11.86
N GLU A 7 7.97 -11.95 -12.47
CA GLU A 7 6.76 -12.51 -13.07
C GLU A 7 5.69 -12.76 -12.00
N GLU A 8 6.06 -13.29 -10.84
CA GLU A 8 5.14 -13.49 -9.71
C GLU A 8 4.56 -12.17 -9.20
N VAL A 9 5.40 -11.14 -9.05
CA VAL A 9 4.95 -9.82 -8.60
C VAL A 9 3.98 -9.20 -9.60
N VAL A 10 4.33 -9.20 -10.89
CA VAL A 10 3.46 -8.64 -11.95
C VAL A 10 2.13 -9.39 -12.03
N ALA A 11 2.16 -10.73 -12.03
CA ALA A 11 0.95 -11.55 -12.08
C ALA A 11 0.01 -11.29 -10.89
N ALA A 12 0.56 -11.02 -9.69
CA ALA A 12 -0.25 -10.68 -8.52
C ALA A 12 -0.97 -9.33 -8.68
N PHE A 13 -0.29 -8.31 -9.22
CA PHE A 13 -0.91 -7.01 -9.50
C PHE A 13 -1.94 -7.09 -10.65
N ASP A 14 -1.67 -7.90 -11.68
CA ASP A 14 -2.63 -8.14 -12.76
C ASP A 14 -3.90 -8.84 -12.23
N ALA A 15 -3.75 -9.83 -11.34
CA ALA A 15 -4.87 -10.51 -10.70
C ALA A 15 -5.69 -9.57 -9.79
N LEU A 16 -5.02 -8.64 -9.08
CA LEU A 16 -5.69 -7.60 -8.31
C LEU A 16 -6.53 -6.71 -9.24
N GLN A 17 -5.96 -6.22 -10.34
CA GLN A 17 -6.65 -5.38 -11.31
C GLN A 17 -7.85 -6.11 -11.93
N ALA A 18 -7.67 -7.37 -12.34
CA ALA A 18 -8.74 -8.20 -12.90
C ALA A 18 -9.89 -8.40 -11.90
N THR A 19 -9.57 -8.61 -10.62
CA THR A 19 -10.58 -8.75 -9.56
C THR A 19 -11.36 -7.45 -9.38
N LEU A 20 -10.68 -6.30 -9.35
CA LEU A 20 -11.34 -4.99 -9.25
C LEU A 20 -12.26 -4.71 -10.43
N SER A 21 -11.85 -5.06 -11.65
CA SER A 21 -12.71 -4.94 -12.84
C SER A 21 -13.95 -5.81 -12.72
N ARG A 22 -13.79 -7.09 -12.34
CA ARG A 22 -14.92 -8.01 -12.13
C ARG A 22 -15.91 -7.49 -11.08
N LEU A 23 -15.41 -6.93 -9.97
CA LEU A 23 -16.28 -6.39 -8.91
C LEU A 23 -17.12 -5.19 -9.38
N GLN A 24 -16.62 -4.39 -10.33
CA GLN A 24 -17.35 -3.25 -10.90
C GLN A 24 -18.51 -3.69 -11.82
N GLU A 25 -18.48 -4.91 -12.34
CA GLU A 25 -19.51 -5.47 -13.22
C GLU A 25 -20.65 -6.17 -12.44
N LEU A 26 -20.52 -6.33 -11.13
CA LEU A 26 -21.52 -7.00 -10.30
C LEU A 26 -22.72 -6.09 -9.98
N SER A 27 -23.93 -6.66 -10.03
CA SER A 27 -25.10 -6.09 -9.35
C SER A 27 -25.15 -6.55 -7.90
N PHE A 28 -25.56 -5.65 -7.02
CA PHE A 28 -25.76 -5.89 -5.59
C PHE A 28 -27.25 -5.91 -5.20
N ASP A 29 -28.15 -6.03 -6.18
CA ASP A 29 -29.60 -5.91 -5.97
C ASP A 29 -30.16 -7.07 -5.14
N ALA A 30 -29.62 -8.27 -5.33
CA ALA A 30 -30.01 -9.47 -4.60
C ALA A 30 -29.59 -9.49 -3.12
N LEU A 31 -28.76 -8.53 -2.68
CA LEU A 31 -28.26 -8.50 -1.31
C LEU A 31 -29.27 -7.88 -0.34
N THR A 32 -29.18 -8.31 0.90
CA THR A 32 -29.82 -7.66 2.05
C THR A 32 -28.95 -6.50 2.57
N THR A 33 -29.53 -5.64 3.41
CA THR A 33 -28.76 -4.54 4.04
C THR A 33 -27.57 -5.06 4.87
N PRO A 34 -27.69 -6.10 5.73
CA PRO A 34 -26.55 -6.64 6.45
C PRO A 34 -25.44 -7.16 5.54
N GLU A 35 -25.77 -7.83 4.43
CA GLU A 35 -24.78 -8.33 3.48
C GLU A 35 -24.03 -7.18 2.78
N ARG A 36 -24.73 -6.11 2.41
CA ARG A 36 -24.08 -4.91 1.85
C ARG A 36 -23.11 -4.28 2.84
N LEU A 37 -23.49 -4.18 4.11
CA LEU A 37 -22.60 -3.66 5.16
C LEU A 37 -21.36 -4.55 5.34
N ALA A 38 -21.53 -5.87 5.39
CA ALA A 38 -20.40 -6.81 5.47
C ALA A 38 -19.45 -6.69 4.27
N LEU A 39 -19.96 -6.47 3.05
CA LEU A 39 -19.11 -6.21 1.88
C LEU A 39 -18.38 -4.87 1.97
N LEU A 40 -19.02 -3.82 2.49
CA LEU A 40 -18.37 -2.52 2.71
C LEU A 40 -17.25 -2.61 3.76
N GLU A 41 -17.43 -3.40 4.82
CA GLU A 41 -16.38 -3.69 5.80
C GLU A 41 -15.19 -4.40 5.16
N ARG A 42 -15.42 -5.38 4.27
CA ARG A 42 -14.34 -6.04 3.53
C ARG A 42 -13.59 -5.08 2.60
N CYS A 43 -14.31 -4.22 1.88
CA CYS A 43 -13.70 -3.17 1.07
C CYS A 43 -12.83 -2.23 1.92
N GLU A 44 -13.30 -1.91 3.12
CA GLU A 44 -12.57 -1.08 4.06
C GLU A 44 -11.31 -1.77 4.59
N THR A 45 -11.38 -3.04 4.97
CA THR A 45 -10.20 -3.83 5.34
C THR A 45 -9.15 -3.84 4.21
N ALA A 46 -9.57 -4.07 2.96
CA ALA A 46 -8.67 -4.03 1.82
C ALA A 46 -8.02 -2.64 1.63
N ARG A 47 -8.80 -1.56 1.77
CA ARG A 47 -8.27 -0.18 1.74
C ARG A 47 -7.20 0.07 2.80
N ARG A 48 -7.34 -0.54 3.97
CA ARG A 48 -6.39 -0.39 5.09
C ARG A 48 -5.13 -1.23 4.93
N GLN A 49 -5.23 -2.37 4.25
CA GLN A 49 -4.09 -3.22 3.95
C GLN A 49 -3.24 -2.67 2.80
N LEU A 50 -3.85 -1.99 1.82
CA LEU A 50 -3.16 -1.51 0.63
C LEU A 50 -1.87 -0.71 0.91
N PRO A 51 -1.84 0.25 1.87
CA PRO A 51 -0.60 0.95 2.22
C PRO A 51 0.54 0.02 2.65
N SER A 52 0.24 -1.09 3.35
CA SER A 52 1.28 -2.04 3.78
C SER A 52 2.00 -2.71 2.60
N ILE A 53 1.32 -2.87 1.47
CA ILE A 53 1.89 -3.37 0.21
C ILE A 53 2.75 -2.28 -0.44
N GLU A 54 2.27 -1.02 -0.42
CA GLU A 54 2.96 0.14 -1.01
C GLU A 54 4.27 0.47 -0.30
N HIS A 55 4.36 0.30 1.02
CA HIS A 55 5.53 0.73 1.81
C HIS A 55 6.85 0.15 1.30
N ALA A 56 6.86 -1.12 0.90
CA ALA A 56 8.06 -1.76 0.37
C ALA A 56 8.51 -1.12 -0.96
N LEU A 57 7.57 -0.81 -1.86
CA LEU A 57 7.85 -0.16 -3.14
C LEU A 57 8.36 1.26 -2.93
N VAL A 58 7.74 2.01 -2.02
CA VAL A 58 8.14 3.39 -1.69
C VAL A 58 9.54 3.42 -1.07
N ASN A 59 9.84 2.51 -0.13
CA ASN A 59 11.18 2.39 0.46
C ASN A 59 12.24 1.99 -0.58
N GLN A 60 11.93 1.05 -1.47
CA GLN A 60 12.85 0.67 -2.55
C GLN A 60 13.12 1.85 -3.50
N LEU A 61 12.11 2.65 -3.84
CA LEU A 61 12.32 3.87 -4.63
C LEU A 61 13.16 4.89 -3.87
N ALA A 62 12.97 5.04 -2.55
CA ALA A 62 13.77 5.94 -1.72
C ALA A 62 15.24 5.50 -1.61
N GLU A 63 15.50 4.19 -1.62
CA GLU A 63 16.85 3.61 -1.51
C GLU A 63 17.59 3.57 -2.85
N GLN A 64 16.89 3.28 -3.95
CA GLN A 64 17.51 2.88 -5.21
C GLN A 64 17.41 3.93 -6.32
N ALA A 65 16.39 4.79 -6.31
CA ALA A 65 16.16 5.73 -7.41
C ALA A 65 16.82 7.08 -7.15
N SER A 66 17.53 7.60 -8.16
CA SER A 66 18.08 8.94 -8.14
C SER A 66 16.99 10.00 -8.38
N GLU A 67 17.23 11.25 -7.92
CA GLU A 67 16.31 12.36 -8.23
C GLU A 67 16.20 12.59 -9.75
N GLU A 68 17.23 12.29 -10.53
CA GLU A 68 17.21 12.42 -11.99
C GLU A 68 16.24 11.42 -12.63
N GLU A 69 16.30 10.14 -12.26
CA GLU A 69 15.37 9.10 -12.74
C GLU A 69 13.92 9.38 -12.32
N LEU A 70 13.74 9.93 -11.11
CA LEU A 70 12.43 10.30 -10.59
C LEU A 70 11.87 11.59 -11.22
N GLY A 71 12.73 12.46 -11.76
CA GLY A 71 12.38 13.80 -12.23
C GLY A 71 12.17 14.81 -11.09
N GLY A 72 12.86 14.61 -9.96
CA GLY A 72 12.82 15.42 -8.75
C GLY A 72 12.77 14.56 -7.47
N ARG A 73 12.59 15.21 -6.32
CA ARG A 73 12.46 14.53 -5.02
C ARG A 73 11.31 13.53 -5.02
N LEU A 74 11.50 12.39 -4.36
CA LEU A 74 10.54 11.28 -4.32
C LEU A 74 9.09 11.71 -4.00
N PRO A 75 8.78 12.51 -2.96
CA PRO A 75 7.40 12.96 -2.73
C PRO A 75 6.79 13.76 -3.89
N ALA A 76 7.59 14.57 -4.58
CA ALA A 76 7.12 15.33 -5.74
C ALA A 76 6.89 14.41 -6.95
N ALA A 77 7.79 13.45 -7.18
CA ALA A 77 7.67 12.46 -8.24
C ALA A 77 6.42 11.58 -8.03
N LEU A 78 6.16 11.13 -6.80
CA LEU A 78 4.95 10.37 -6.44
C LEU A 78 3.69 11.21 -6.58
N ALA A 79 3.69 12.46 -6.10
CA ALA A 79 2.56 13.37 -6.25
C ALA A 79 2.14 13.51 -7.73
N ASN A 80 3.12 13.73 -8.61
CA ASN A 80 2.89 13.88 -10.04
C ASN A 80 2.41 12.57 -10.70
N ARG A 81 3.11 11.45 -10.46
CA ARG A 81 2.78 10.16 -11.11
C ARG A 81 1.46 9.56 -10.62
N LEU A 82 1.19 9.64 -9.32
CA LEU A 82 -0.02 9.07 -8.71
C LEU A 82 -1.20 10.05 -8.71
N ARG A 83 -0.99 11.30 -9.18
CA ARG A 83 -2.00 12.37 -9.21
C ARG A 83 -2.61 12.65 -7.82
N ILE A 84 -1.74 12.73 -6.82
CA ILE A 84 -2.09 13.03 -5.42
C ILE A 84 -1.46 14.35 -4.98
N THR A 85 -1.93 14.90 -3.86
CA THR A 85 -1.33 16.13 -3.33
C THR A 85 0.09 15.86 -2.83
N ARG A 86 0.94 16.90 -2.80
CA ARG A 86 2.30 16.78 -2.25
C ARG A 86 2.30 16.38 -0.77
N GLY A 87 1.33 16.87 0.00
CA GLY A 87 1.17 16.50 1.42
C GLY A 87 0.83 15.03 1.59
N GLU A 88 -0.04 14.50 0.75
CA GLU A 88 -0.38 13.07 0.74
C GLU A 88 0.81 12.21 0.30
N ALA A 89 1.55 12.61 -0.73
CA ALA A 89 2.75 11.91 -1.16
C ALA A 89 3.84 11.91 -0.07
N GLY A 90 4.09 13.06 0.56
CA GLY A 90 5.03 13.17 1.67
C GLY A 90 4.63 12.30 2.86
N ARG A 91 3.33 12.25 3.19
CA ARG A 91 2.79 11.35 4.22
C ARG A 91 3.07 9.88 3.88
N ARG A 92 2.82 9.43 2.65
CA ARG A 92 3.09 8.04 2.24
C ARG A 92 4.57 7.69 2.35
N VAL A 93 5.48 8.60 2.00
CA VAL A 93 6.93 8.41 2.18
C VAL A 93 7.29 8.29 3.66
N GLY A 94 6.72 9.13 4.53
CA GLY A 94 6.93 9.02 5.98
C GLY A 94 6.39 7.72 6.56
N GLU A 95 5.15 7.33 6.20
CA GLU A 95 4.54 6.08 6.65
C GLU A 95 5.32 4.85 6.18
N ALA A 96 5.87 4.88 4.96
CA ALA A 96 6.72 3.81 4.47
C ALA A 96 8.01 3.67 5.29
N ALA A 97 8.60 4.80 5.72
CA ALA A 97 9.79 4.79 6.58
C ALA A 97 9.50 4.27 8.02
N ASP A 98 8.31 4.55 8.55
CA ASP A 98 7.90 4.18 9.91
C ASP A 98 7.36 2.74 9.99
N LEU A 99 6.56 2.34 9.00
CA LEU A 99 5.75 1.11 9.00
C LEU A 99 6.23 0.05 8.00
N GLY A 100 7.08 0.43 7.04
CA GLY A 100 7.62 -0.48 6.04
C GLY A 100 8.68 -1.44 6.61
N PRO A 101 8.96 -2.53 5.88
CA PRO A 101 10.04 -3.44 6.23
C PRO A 101 11.39 -2.71 6.20
N ARG A 102 12.25 -2.98 7.19
CA ARG A 102 13.59 -2.37 7.30
C ARG A 102 14.68 -3.41 7.13
N ARG A 103 15.88 -2.96 6.76
CA ARG A 103 17.09 -3.79 6.73
C ARG A 103 18.22 -3.14 7.52
N ALA A 104 18.99 -3.95 8.24
CA ALA A 104 20.24 -3.53 8.85
C ALA A 104 21.30 -3.23 7.78
N LEU A 105 22.38 -2.54 8.15
CA LEU A 105 23.54 -2.32 7.27
C LEU A 105 24.15 -3.64 6.74
N THR A 106 23.96 -4.73 7.47
CA THR A 106 24.39 -6.08 7.08
C THR A 106 23.38 -6.81 6.20
N GLY A 107 22.24 -6.20 5.86
CA GLY A 107 21.18 -6.77 5.05
C GLY A 107 20.12 -7.56 5.82
N GLU A 108 20.30 -7.76 7.12
CA GLU A 108 19.37 -8.51 7.98
C GLU A 108 18.02 -7.79 8.10
N PRO A 109 16.88 -8.49 8.01
CA PRO A 109 15.56 -7.87 8.16
C PRO A 109 15.38 -7.36 9.59
N LEU A 110 14.99 -6.09 9.71
CA LEU A 110 14.64 -5.45 10.96
C LEU A 110 13.13 -5.22 11.02
N PRO A 111 12.51 -5.32 12.22
CA PRO A 111 11.10 -4.99 12.37
C PRO A 111 10.86 -3.52 12.02
N ALA A 112 9.64 -3.20 11.54
CA ALA A 112 9.19 -1.83 11.35
C ALA A 112 9.36 -1.01 12.63
N GLN A 113 9.59 0.31 12.51
CA GLN A 113 9.82 1.18 13.68
C GLN A 113 8.64 1.14 14.64
N LEU A 114 7.42 1.16 14.10
CA LEU A 114 6.19 1.01 14.85
C LEU A 114 5.60 -0.39 14.60
N THR A 115 6.25 -1.42 15.15
CA THR A 115 5.94 -2.83 14.84
C THR A 115 4.48 -3.21 15.08
N ALA A 116 3.87 -2.77 16.19
CA ALA A 116 2.47 -3.06 16.51
C ALA A 116 1.49 -2.40 15.51
N THR A 117 1.80 -1.17 15.10
CA THR A 117 1.02 -0.42 14.11
C THR A 117 1.14 -1.06 12.73
N ALA A 118 2.36 -1.44 12.32
CA ALA A 118 2.59 -2.13 11.05
C ALA A 118 1.82 -3.46 10.97
N ALA A 119 1.85 -4.28 12.03
CA ALA A 119 1.08 -5.52 12.10
C ALA A 119 -0.43 -5.27 12.03
N ALA A 120 -0.93 -4.27 12.77
CA ALA A 120 -2.35 -3.91 12.73
C ALA A 120 -2.81 -3.39 11.37
N GLN A 121 -1.94 -2.71 10.62
CA GLN A 121 -2.22 -2.24 9.26
C GLN A 121 -2.22 -3.39 8.25
N LEU A 122 -1.27 -4.33 8.37
CA LEU A 122 -1.21 -5.55 7.54
C LEU A 122 -2.48 -6.40 7.69
N GLU A 123 -3.07 -6.43 8.88
CA GLU A 123 -4.35 -7.11 9.13
C GLU A 123 -5.58 -6.25 8.81
N GLY A 124 -5.40 -5.00 8.37
CA GLY A 124 -6.48 -4.05 8.08
C GLY A 124 -7.29 -3.60 9.31
N ARG A 125 -6.79 -3.85 10.52
CA ARG A 125 -7.43 -3.47 11.79
C ARG A 125 -7.39 -1.96 12.02
N ILE A 126 -6.32 -1.31 11.57
CA ILE A 126 -6.20 0.14 11.63
C ILE A 126 -6.15 0.71 10.21
N GLY A 127 -6.86 1.81 10.01
CA GLY A 127 -6.81 2.59 8.79
C GLY A 127 -6.12 3.92 9.01
N ARG A 128 -6.12 4.74 7.96
CA ARG A 128 -5.66 6.12 8.04
C ARG A 128 -6.32 6.82 9.25
N PRO A 129 -5.57 7.51 10.12
CA PRO A 129 -6.18 8.37 11.12
C PRO A 129 -7.06 9.39 10.39
N ARG A 130 -8.33 9.49 10.79
CA ARG A 130 -9.23 10.49 10.23
C ARG A 130 -8.64 11.86 10.58
N CYS A 131 -8.19 12.60 9.58
CA CYS A 131 -7.95 14.02 9.75
C CYS A 131 -9.33 14.66 10.01
N GLY A 132 -9.61 14.97 11.27
CA GLY A 132 -10.65 15.91 11.66
C GLY A 132 -10.15 17.35 11.50
#